data_AF-A0A9W7D001-F1
#
_entry.id   AF-A0A9W7D001-F1
#
_cell.length_a   1.000
_cell.length_b   1.000
_cell.length_c   1.000
_cell.angle_alpha   90.00
_cell.angle_beta   90.00
_cell.angle_gamma   90.00
#
_symmetry.space_group_name_H-M   'P 1'
#
loop_
_entity.id
_entity.type
_entity.pdbx_description
1 polymer ?
#
loop_
_entity_poly.entity_id
_entity_poly.type
_entity_poly.pdbx_seq_one_letter_code
_entity_poly.pdbx_strand_id
1 'polypeptide(L)'
;MVLTIRQPAPEFTADAVVNGEFKRISLADYKGKYVVLFFYPMDFTFVCPTEICAFSDRVEDFKKLNTQVIGASIDSKFTHLAWINTPRKKGGLGEMNIPLIADVTKELSTKYEVLVQDGDEKGVAFRGLFIIDTEGVLRQITINDLPVGRNVDEVLRLIEAFQFNEEHGEVCPANWKKGAKTMTANPKDSLKYFESVEEPSKKRKLSK
;
A
#
# COMPACT_ATOMS: atom_id res chain seq x y z
N MET A 1 16.25 8.49 11.38
CA MET A 1 14.98 8.37 12.14
C MET A 1 14.38 7.05 11.69
N VAL A 2 14.03 6.15 12.60
CA VAL A 2 13.53 4.81 12.24
C VAL A 2 12.05 4.88 11.91
N LEU A 3 11.64 4.31 10.78
CA LEU A 3 10.24 4.27 10.39
C LEU A 3 9.42 3.41 11.35
N THR A 4 8.44 4.01 12.04
CA THR A 4 7.72 3.36 13.14
C THR A 4 6.21 3.54 13.00
N ILE A 5 5.44 2.46 13.14
CA ILE A 5 3.97 2.51 13.16
C ILE A 5 3.49 3.35 14.36
N ARG A 6 2.39 4.09 14.19
CA ARG A 6 1.83 5.11 15.11
C ARG A 6 2.61 6.42 15.19
N GLN A 7 3.66 6.61 14.37
CA GLN A 7 4.33 7.91 14.22
C GLN A 7 3.87 8.59 12.92
N PRO A 8 4.04 9.92 12.79
CA PRO A 8 3.83 10.61 11.53
C PRO A 8 4.66 9.97 10.40
N ALA A 9 4.04 9.76 9.25
CA ALA A 9 4.75 9.28 8.07
C ALA A 9 5.77 10.33 7.57
N PRO A 10 6.93 9.92 7.02
CA PRO A 10 7.90 10.88 6.50
C PRO A 10 7.31 11.78 5.42
N GLU A 11 7.44 13.09 5.62
CA GLU A 11 6.97 14.10 4.68
C GLU A 11 7.73 14.07 3.35
N PHE A 12 6.99 14.34 2.28
CA PHE A 12 7.54 14.46 0.94
C PHE A 12 6.88 15.58 0.13
N THR A 13 7.65 16.10 -0.81
CA THR A 13 7.16 16.91 -1.92
C THR A 13 7.99 16.52 -3.13
N ALA A 14 7.36 15.92 -4.13
CA ALA A 14 8.07 15.31 -5.25
C ALA A 14 7.35 15.57 -6.57
N ASP A 15 8.12 15.51 -7.66
CA ASP A 15 7.55 15.51 -8.99
C ASP A 15 6.89 14.16 -9.27
N ALA A 16 5.74 14.18 -9.92
CA ALA A 16 4.96 13.01 -10.26
C ALA A 16 4.32 13.17 -11.65
N VAL A 17 3.93 12.04 -12.25
CA VAL A 17 2.98 12.04 -13.37
C VAL A 17 1.59 11.82 -12.80
N VAL A 18 0.67 12.75 -13.06
CA VAL A 18 -0.72 12.72 -12.60
C VAL A 18 -1.62 12.97 -13.80
N ASN A 19 -2.45 11.99 -14.17
CA ASN A 19 -3.33 12.06 -15.34
C ASN A 19 -2.57 12.45 -16.64
N GLY A 20 -1.35 11.91 -16.82
CA GLY A 20 -0.50 12.18 -17.99
C GLY A 20 0.26 13.51 -17.95
N GLU A 21 0.12 14.32 -16.89
CA GLU A 21 0.80 15.60 -16.75
C GLU A 21 1.87 15.57 -15.65
N PHE A 22 2.92 16.37 -15.79
CA PHE A 22 3.88 16.58 -14.72
C PHE A 22 3.31 17.52 -13.65
N LYS A 23 3.22 17.03 -12.42
CA LYS A 23 2.78 17.82 -11.26
C LYS A 23 3.74 17.61 -10.09
N ARG A 24 3.74 18.56 -9.17
CA ARG A 24 4.41 18.42 -7.89
C ARG A 24 3.35 18.11 -6.85
N ILE A 25 3.51 17.00 -6.13
CA ILE A 25 2.57 16.55 -5.09
C ILE A 25 3.29 16.39 -3.76
N SER A 26 2.57 16.60 -2.67
CA SER A 26 3.04 16.43 -1.31
C SER A 26 2.15 15.48 -0.53
N LEU A 27 2.66 14.90 0.56
CA LEU A 27 1.83 14.11 1.47
C LEU A 27 0.71 14.98 2.08
N ALA A 28 1.03 16.24 2.40
CA ALA A 28 0.08 17.20 2.97
C ALA A 28 -1.12 17.50 2.06
N ASP A 29 -1.00 17.33 0.74
CA ASP A 29 -2.10 17.51 -0.22
C ASP A 29 -3.26 16.51 0.04
N TYR A 30 -2.97 15.42 0.74
CA TYR A 30 -3.91 14.33 1.02
C TYR A 30 -4.39 14.29 2.47
N LYS A 31 -4.14 15.35 3.26
CA LYS A 31 -4.67 15.46 4.62
C LYS A 31 -6.19 15.27 4.65
N GLY A 32 -6.69 14.49 5.61
CA GLY A 32 -8.11 14.11 5.67
C GLY A 32 -8.49 12.91 4.80
N LYS A 33 -7.55 12.32 4.07
CA LYS A 33 -7.69 11.05 3.34
C LYS A 33 -6.69 10.04 3.87
N TYR A 34 -7.04 8.77 3.76
CA TYR A 34 -6.03 7.72 3.83
C TYR A 34 -5.12 7.79 2.62
N VAL A 35 -3.86 7.39 2.77
CA VAL A 35 -2.89 7.28 1.68
C VAL A 35 -2.28 5.89 1.68
N VAL A 36 -2.38 5.22 0.53
CA VAL A 36 -1.56 4.06 0.18
C VAL A 36 -0.39 4.55 -0.66
N LEU A 37 0.78 4.62 -0.06
CA LEU A 37 2.03 4.90 -0.76
C LEU A 37 2.74 3.57 -1.01
N PHE A 38 3.00 3.23 -2.27
CA PHE A 38 3.71 2.01 -2.60
C PHE A 38 4.89 2.28 -3.52
N PHE A 39 6.02 1.67 -3.18
CA PHE A 39 7.25 1.71 -3.94
C PHE A 39 7.36 0.49 -4.84
N TYR A 40 8.00 0.67 -5.99
CA TYR A 40 8.38 -0.43 -6.86
C TYR A 40 9.82 -0.23 -7.40
N PRO A 41 10.51 -1.32 -7.77
CA PRO A 41 11.94 -1.25 -8.09
C PRO A 41 12.29 -0.32 -9.25
N MET A 42 11.67 -0.54 -10.42
CA MET A 42 12.06 0.11 -11.66
C MET A 42 10.95 0.04 -12.72
N ASP A 43 10.84 1.08 -13.53
CA ASP A 43 10.03 1.12 -14.75
C ASP A 43 10.48 0.08 -15.79
N PHE A 44 9.58 -0.32 -16.70
CA PHE A 44 9.85 -1.26 -17.81
C PHE A 44 10.38 -2.65 -17.39
N THR A 45 10.04 -3.11 -16.18
CA THR A 45 10.36 -4.45 -15.68
C THR A 45 9.11 -5.36 -15.63
N PHE A 46 9.19 -6.52 -14.95
CA PHE A 46 8.22 -7.60 -15.10
C PHE A 46 7.02 -7.55 -14.12
N VAL A 47 7.28 -7.53 -12.82
CA VAL A 47 6.21 -7.55 -11.78
C VAL A 47 5.64 -6.15 -11.53
N CYS A 48 6.47 -5.11 -11.66
CA CYS A 48 6.05 -3.72 -11.43
C CYS A 48 4.81 -3.28 -12.23
N PRO A 49 4.71 -3.52 -13.56
CA PRO A 49 3.52 -3.10 -14.31
C PRO A 49 2.25 -3.83 -13.87
N THR A 50 2.36 -5.07 -13.37
CA THR A 50 1.17 -5.82 -12.92
C THR A 50 0.59 -5.21 -11.64
N GLU A 51 1.45 -4.80 -10.70
CA GLU A 51 1.03 -4.15 -9.46
C GLU A 51 0.43 -2.76 -9.73
N ILE A 52 1.13 -1.93 -10.51
CA ILE A 52 0.68 -0.57 -10.81
C ILE A 52 -0.67 -0.58 -11.53
N CYS A 53 -0.84 -1.47 -12.53
CA CYS A 53 -2.11 -1.63 -13.21
C CYS A 53 -3.20 -2.14 -12.27
N ALA A 54 -2.92 -3.13 -11.41
CA ALA A 54 -3.91 -3.66 -10.47
C ALA A 54 -4.43 -2.59 -9.49
N PHE A 55 -3.55 -1.73 -8.98
CA PHE A 55 -3.98 -0.58 -8.16
C PHE A 55 -4.75 0.47 -8.97
N SER A 56 -4.28 0.79 -10.18
CA SER A 56 -4.94 1.77 -11.06
C SER A 56 -6.35 1.32 -11.48
N ASP A 57 -6.53 0.04 -11.78
CA ASP A 57 -7.81 -0.54 -12.22
C ASP A 57 -8.82 -0.61 -11.06
N ARG A 58 -8.33 -0.77 -9.82
CA ARG A 58 -9.15 -0.83 -8.61
C ARG A 58 -9.23 0.50 -7.86
N VAL A 59 -8.73 1.60 -8.43
CA VAL A 59 -8.64 2.91 -7.74
C VAL A 59 -9.98 3.40 -7.20
N GLU A 60 -11.09 3.09 -7.86
CA GLU A 60 -12.43 3.48 -7.43
C GLU A 60 -12.85 2.81 -6.11
N ASP A 61 -12.34 1.61 -5.81
CA ASP A 61 -12.59 0.97 -4.52
C ASP A 61 -11.87 1.68 -3.38
N PHE A 62 -10.66 2.19 -3.64
CA PHE A 62 -9.94 3.04 -2.68
C PHE A 62 -10.63 4.39 -2.50
N LYS A 63 -11.13 5.01 -3.58
CA LYS A 63 -11.87 6.29 -3.51
C LYS A 63 -13.14 6.17 -2.67
N LYS A 64 -13.88 5.06 -2.78
CA LYS A 64 -15.06 4.80 -1.92
C LYS A 64 -14.72 4.72 -0.44
N LEU A 65 -13.48 4.36 -0.11
CA LEU A 65 -12.94 4.33 1.25
C LEU A 65 -12.22 5.64 1.62
N ASN A 66 -12.41 6.74 0.87
CA ASN A 66 -11.71 8.01 1.11
C ASN A 66 -10.16 7.84 1.14
N THR A 67 -9.64 7.01 0.24
CA THR A 67 -8.21 6.66 0.17
C THR A 67 -7.59 7.06 -1.17
N GLN A 68 -6.43 7.74 -1.10
CA GLN A 68 -5.57 8.00 -2.24
C GLN A 68 -4.55 6.86 -2.40
N VAL A 69 -4.29 6.44 -3.64
CA VAL A 69 -3.20 5.50 -3.96
C VAL A 69 -2.12 6.23 -4.75
N ILE A 70 -0.85 6.04 -4.39
CA ILE A 70 0.30 6.70 -4.99
C ILE A 70 1.40 5.65 -5.21
N GLY A 71 1.88 5.53 -6.45
CA GLY A 71 3.07 4.75 -6.78
C GLY A 71 4.33 5.61 -6.71
N ALA A 72 5.48 5.03 -6.40
CA ALA A 72 6.78 5.69 -6.42
C ALA A 72 7.88 4.74 -6.89
N SER A 73 8.81 5.22 -7.70
CA SER A 73 10.10 4.54 -7.92
C SER A 73 11.22 5.56 -8.08
N ILE A 74 12.44 5.06 -8.22
CA ILE A 74 13.63 5.90 -8.41
C ILE A 74 13.76 6.47 -9.82
N ASP A 75 12.83 6.14 -10.72
CA ASP A 75 12.86 6.56 -12.11
C ASP A 75 12.43 8.04 -12.26
N SER A 76 12.73 8.61 -13.42
CA SER A 76 12.34 9.99 -13.72
C SER A 76 10.87 10.08 -14.12
N LYS A 77 10.25 11.24 -13.89
CA LYS A 77 8.89 11.53 -14.39
C LYS A 77 8.74 11.37 -15.91
N PHE A 78 9.83 11.56 -16.66
CA PHE A 78 9.84 11.32 -18.11
C PHE A 78 9.74 9.84 -18.45
N THR A 79 10.44 8.98 -17.69
CA THR A 79 10.35 7.52 -17.80
C THR A 79 8.93 7.04 -17.48
N HIS A 80 8.34 7.53 -16.39
CA HIS A 80 6.96 7.21 -16.03
C HIS A 80 5.98 7.58 -17.14
N LEU A 81 6.08 8.80 -17.70
CA LEU A 81 5.19 9.24 -18.78
C LEU A 81 5.37 8.39 -20.04
N ALA A 82 6.60 8.04 -20.41
CA ALA A 82 6.86 7.13 -21.52
C ALA A 82 6.25 5.74 -21.27
N TRP A 83 6.29 5.25 -20.03
CA TRP A 83 5.76 3.94 -19.68
C TRP A 83 4.23 3.91 -19.64
N ILE A 84 3.59 4.99 -19.17
CA ILE A 84 2.14 5.25 -19.27
C ILE A 84 1.71 5.26 -20.75
N ASN A 85 2.46 5.95 -21.62
CA ASN A 85 2.17 6.00 -23.05
C ASN A 85 2.45 4.68 -23.79
N THR A 86 3.07 3.70 -23.12
CA THR A 86 3.29 2.37 -23.69
C THR A 86 2.06 1.49 -23.44
N PRO A 87 1.49 0.81 -24.46
CA PRO A 87 0.35 -0.08 -24.25
C PRO A 87 0.66 -1.26 -23.32
N ARG A 88 -0.31 -1.67 -22.49
CA ARG A 88 -0.16 -2.83 -21.57
C ARG A 88 0.26 -4.13 -22.27
N LYS A 89 -0.25 -4.36 -23.50
CA LYS A 89 0.13 -5.52 -24.34
C LYS A 89 1.63 -5.54 -24.74
N LYS A 90 2.34 -4.43 -24.57
CA LYS A 90 3.77 -4.28 -24.80
C LYS A 90 4.57 -4.12 -23.50
N GLY A 91 4.00 -4.50 -22.36
CA GLY A 91 4.62 -4.34 -21.04
C GLY A 91 4.59 -2.91 -20.51
N GLY A 92 3.78 -2.03 -21.12
CA GLY A 92 3.53 -0.68 -20.61
C GLY A 92 2.42 -0.62 -19.57
N LEU A 93 2.06 0.60 -19.15
CA LEU A 93 1.01 0.80 -18.16
C LEU A 93 -0.35 1.20 -18.78
N GLY A 94 -0.34 1.85 -19.94
CA GLY A 94 -1.56 2.42 -20.54
C GLY A 94 -2.17 3.52 -19.69
N GLU A 95 -3.50 3.69 -19.78
CA GLU A 95 -4.24 4.66 -18.98
C GLU A 95 -3.98 4.44 -17.47
N MET A 96 -3.67 5.54 -16.79
CA MET A 96 -3.19 5.53 -15.41
C MET A 96 -4.01 6.47 -14.54
N ASN A 97 -4.63 5.91 -13.51
CA ASN A 97 -5.56 6.61 -12.62
C ASN A 97 -4.95 6.97 -11.27
N ILE A 98 -3.68 6.63 -11.06
CA ILE A 98 -2.93 6.93 -9.83
C ILE A 98 -1.69 7.77 -10.15
N PRO A 99 -1.29 8.70 -9.26
CA PRO A 99 -0.01 9.39 -9.37
C PRO A 99 1.18 8.44 -9.29
N LEU A 100 2.20 8.69 -10.12
CA LEU A 100 3.51 8.04 -10.03
C LEU A 100 4.60 9.07 -9.69
N ILE A 101 5.16 8.98 -8.48
CA ILE A 101 6.24 9.84 -7.97
C ILE A 101 7.58 9.40 -8.54
N ALA A 102 8.34 10.39 -9.02
CA ALA A 102 9.72 10.24 -9.46
C ALA A 102 10.71 10.58 -8.33
N ASP A 103 11.22 9.56 -7.65
CA ASP A 103 12.22 9.66 -6.57
C ASP A 103 13.65 9.57 -7.10
N VAL A 104 14.00 10.44 -8.04
CA VAL A 104 15.31 10.41 -8.73
C VAL A 104 16.49 10.57 -7.76
N THR A 105 16.30 11.35 -6.69
CA THR A 105 17.32 11.57 -5.65
C THR A 105 17.44 10.41 -4.67
N LYS A 106 16.48 9.45 -4.71
CA LYS A 106 16.37 8.31 -3.79
C LYS A 106 16.12 8.70 -2.33
N GLU A 107 15.83 9.98 -2.08
CA GLU A 107 15.60 10.51 -0.74
C GLU A 107 14.30 9.97 -0.17
N LEU A 108 13.26 9.81 -1.00
CA LEU A 108 11.97 9.31 -0.54
C LEU A 108 12.07 7.82 -0.17
N SER A 109 12.67 7.02 -1.04
CA SER A 109 12.93 5.59 -0.82
C SER A 109 13.83 5.37 0.42
N THR A 110 14.77 6.28 0.67
CA THR A 110 15.61 6.26 1.88
C THR A 110 14.80 6.62 3.13
N LYS A 111 13.98 7.69 3.09
CA LYS A 111 13.12 8.11 4.21
C LYS A 111 12.12 7.03 4.63
N TYR A 112 11.60 6.28 3.66
CA TYR A 112 10.69 5.17 3.88
C TYR A 112 11.42 3.82 4.08
N GLU A 113 12.74 3.82 4.17
CA GLU A 113 13.57 2.64 4.47
C GLU A 113 13.37 1.46 3.51
N VAL A 114 13.11 1.76 2.23
CA VAL A 114 12.89 0.76 1.17
C VAL A 114 13.98 0.76 0.11
N LEU A 115 14.95 1.66 0.17
CA LEU A 115 16.08 1.67 -0.77
C LEU A 115 17.02 0.47 -0.51
N VAL A 116 17.25 -0.34 -1.53
CA VAL A 116 18.22 -1.45 -1.50
C VAL A 116 19.64 -0.88 -1.41
N GLN A 117 20.39 -1.27 -0.36
CA GLN A 117 21.71 -0.68 -0.03
C GLN A 117 22.90 -1.52 -0.49
N ASP A 118 22.68 -2.79 -0.82
CA ASP A 118 23.67 -3.80 -1.15
C ASP A 118 23.19 -4.73 -2.27
N GLY A 119 24.06 -5.64 -2.73
CA GLY A 119 23.76 -6.55 -3.84
C GLY A 119 23.76 -5.89 -5.22
N ASP A 120 23.37 -6.66 -6.23
CA ASP A 120 23.34 -6.24 -7.63
C ASP A 120 22.20 -5.26 -7.92
N GLU A 121 21.14 -5.30 -7.10
CA GLU A 121 19.97 -4.43 -7.17
C GLU A 121 20.12 -3.14 -6.37
N LYS A 122 21.31 -2.87 -5.82
CA LYS A 122 21.60 -1.63 -5.07
C LYS A 122 21.14 -0.39 -5.83
N GLY A 123 20.36 0.45 -5.16
CA GLY A 123 19.88 1.74 -5.70
C GLY A 123 18.47 1.71 -6.29
N VAL A 124 17.80 0.55 -6.28
CA VAL A 124 16.34 0.43 -6.51
C VAL A 124 15.58 0.38 -5.18
N ALA A 125 14.26 0.54 -5.22
CA ALA A 125 13.41 0.34 -4.04
C ALA A 125 12.90 -1.11 -3.95
N PHE A 126 12.83 -1.68 -2.76
CA PHE A 126 12.02 -2.86 -2.48
C PHE A 126 10.53 -2.59 -2.76
N ARG A 127 9.72 -3.64 -2.79
CA ARG A 127 8.25 -3.53 -2.93
C ARG A 127 7.61 -3.13 -1.60
N GLY A 128 7.95 -1.94 -1.12
CA GLY A 128 7.40 -1.36 0.10
C GLY A 128 6.03 -0.75 -0.10
N LEU A 129 5.11 -0.93 0.84
CA LEU A 129 3.77 -0.34 0.85
C LEU A 129 3.46 0.17 2.24
N PHE A 130 2.88 1.35 2.30
CA PHE A 130 2.58 2.09 3.52
C PHE A 130 1.12 2.52 3.50
N ILE A 131 0.40 2.21 4.58
CA ILE A 131 -0.94 2.75 4.82
C ILE A 131 -0.81 3.86 5.86
N ILE A 132 -1.16 5.08 5.45
CA ILE A 132 -1.11 6.30 6.22
C ILE A 132 -2.55 6.78 6.41
N ASP A 133 -2.94 7.14 7.62
CA ASP A 133 -4.30 7.55 7.92
C ASP A 133 -4.58 9.03 7.58
N THR A 134 -5.79 9.47 7.90
CA THR A 134 -6.27 10.85 7.65
C THR A 134 -5.51 11.94 8.40
N GLU A 135 -4.80 11.60 9.47
CA GLU A 135 -3.96 12.50 10.27
C GLU A 135 -2.49 12.49 9.84
N GLY A 136 -2.13 11.67 8.84
CA GLY A 136 -0.75 11.50 8.39
C GLY A 136 0.06 10.52 9.23
N VAL A 137 -0.59 9.69 10.05
CA VAL A 137 0.06 8.70 10.92
C VAL A 137 0.20 7.38 10.18
N LEU A 138 1.39 6.77 10.25
CA LEU A 138 1.67 5.48 9.64
C LEU A 138 1.00 4.34 10.42
N ARG A 139 0.14 3.57 9.75
CA ARG A 139 -0.63 2.48 10.36
C ARG A 139 -0.12 1.09 9.98
N GLN A 140 0.46 0.94 8.80
CA GLN A 140 0.89 -0.37 8.30
C GLN A 140 2.07 -0.26 7.34
N ILE A 141 2.96 -1.25 7.38
CA ILE A 141 4.11 -1.40 6.49
C ILE A 141 4.13 -2.85 5.96
N THR A 142 4.16 -3.01 4.63
CA THR A 142 4.49 -4.29 3.97
C THR A 142 5.72 -4.07 3.11
N ILE A 143 6.74 -4.90 3.26
CA ILE A 143 7.91 -4.89 2.36
C ILE A 143 8.08 -6.31 1.80
N ASN A 144 7.87 -6.44 0.50
CA ASN A 144 8.18 -7.67 -0.21
C ASN A 144 9.56 -7.56 -0.87
N ASP A 145 10.24 -8.71 -0.96
CA ASP A 145 11.40 -8.85 -1.83
C ASP A 145 11.00 -8.69 -3.32
N LEU A 146 11.98 -8.40 -4.17
CA LEU A 146 11.81 -8.04 -5.57
C LEU A 146 10.99 -9.04 -6.42
N PRO A 147 11.07 -10.37 -6.26
CA PRO A 147 10.34 -11.29 -7.13
C PRO A 147 8.86 -11.48 -6.77
N VAL A 148 8.39 -10.98 -5.62
CA VAL A 148 7.03 -11.28 -5.11
C VAL A 148 6.14 -10.06 -5.11
N GLY A 149 5.14 -10.03 -5.99
CA GLY A 149 4.13 -8.97 -6.04
C GLY A 149 3.21 -8.94 -4.81
N ARG A 150 2.61 -7.79 -4.54
CA ARG A 150 1.65 -7.55 -3.45
C ARG A 150 0.22 -7.88 -3.87
N ASN A 151 -0.66 -7.94 -2.87
CA ASN A 151 -2.08 -8.24 -3.04
C ASN A 151 -2.95 -7.01 -2.76
N VAL A 152 -3.65 -6.50 -3.79
CA VAL A 152 -4.55 -5.34 -3.68
C VAL A 152 -5.72 -5.60 -2.73
N ASP A 153 -6.25 -6.82 -2.68
CA ASP A 153 -7.38 -7.15 -1.81
C ASP A 153 -6.98 -7.11 -0.32
N GLU A 154 -5.72 -7.44 0.00
CA GLU A 154 -5.22 -7.33 1.37
C GLU A 154 -5.07 -5.87 1.79
N VAL A 155 -4.64 -4.99 0.88
CA VAL A 155 -4.55 -3.55 1.15
C VAL A 155 -5.93 -2.96 1.41
N LEU A 156 -6.93 -3.30 0.57
CA LEU A 156 -8.32 -2.89 0.79
C LEU A 156 -8.86 -3.40 2.13
N ARG A 157 -8.63 -4.67 2.45
CA ARG A 157 -9.04 -5.27 3.73
C ARG A 157 -8.45 -4.54 4.94
N LEU A 158 -7.16 -4.16 4.87
CA LEU A 158 -6.48 -3.43 5.93
C LEU A 158 -7.03 -2.02 6.11
N ILE A 159 -7.30 -1.29 5.02
CA ILE A 159 -7.94 0.03 5.09
C ILE A 159 -9.31 -0.06 5.76
N GLU A 160 -10.15 -1.02 5.32
CA GLU A 160 -11.47 -1.24 5.92
C GLU A 160 -11.35 -1.56 7.42
N ALA A 161 -10.33 -2.33 7.83
CA ALA A 161 -10.12 -2.69 9.23
C ALA A 161 -9.69 -1.50 10.08
N PHE A 162 -8.79 -0.64 9.57
CA PHE A 162 -8.38 0.57 10.29
C PHE A 162 -9.55 1.55 10.43
N GLN A 163 -10.30 1.79 9.36
CA GLN A 163 -11.48 2.66 9.40
C GLN A 163 -12.55 2.14 10.35
N PHE A 164 -12.80 0.82 10.35
CA PHE A 164 -13.72 0.20 11.30
C PHE A 164 -13.27 0.40 12.74
N ASN A 165 -11.98 0.20 13.03
CA ASN A 165 -11.44 0.41 14.37
C ASN A 165 -11.55 1.87 14.83
N GLU A 166 -11.30 2.83 13.93
CA GLU A 166 -11.44 4.27 14.20
C GLU A 166 -12.89 4.67 14.47
N GLU A 167 -13.84 4.13 13.69
CA GLU A 167 -15.26 4.46 13.82
C GLU A 167 -15.90 3.82 15.06
N HIS A 168 -15.56 2.58 15.38
CA HIS A 168 -16.27 1.79 16.39
C HIS A 168 -15.48 1.50 17.67
N GLY A 169 -14.15 1.67 17.66
CA GLY A 169 -13.27 1.32 18.80
C GLY A 169 -13.11 -0.18 19.07
N GLU A 170 -13.75 -1.03 18.27
CA GLU A 170 -13.60 -2.48 18.32
C GLU A 170 -12.39 -2.95 17.52
N VAL A 171 -11.77 -4.06 17.92
CA VAL A 171 -10.62 -4.63 17.21
C VAL A 171 -11.06 -5.66 16.18
N CYS A 172 -10.31 -5.72 15.09
CA CYS A 172 -10.52 -6.64 13.97
C CYS A 172 -9.66 -7.91 14.18
N PRO A 173 -10.27 -9.09 14.35
CA PRO A 173 -9.54 -10.36 14.50
C PRO A 173 -8.74 -10.77 13.25
N ALA A 174 -7.96 -11.85 13.37
CA ALA A 174 -7.25 -12.41 12.23
C ALA A 174 -8.20 -12.80 11.08
N ASN A 175 -7.79 -12.52 9.84
CA ASN A 175 -8.59 -12.72 8.63
C ASN A 175 -9.91 -11.94 8.58
N TRP A 176 -10.10 -10.93 9.44
CA TRP A 176 -11.30 -10.10 9.43
C TRP A 176 -11.47 -9.41 8.08
N LYS A 177 -12.72 -9.42 7.60
CA LYS A 177 -13.21 -8.69 6.43
C LYS A 177 -14.46 -7.93 6.83
N LYS A 178 -14.80 -6.87 6.11
CA LYS A 178 -16.01 -6.08 6.36
C LYS A 178 -17.25 -6.97 6.53
N GLY A 179 -17.98 -6.75 7.62
CA GLY A 179 -19.17 -7.53 8.00
C GLY A 179 -18.89 -8.78 8.83
N ALA A 180 -17.63 -9.19 9.02
CA ALA A 180 -17.27 -10.26 9.94
C ALA A 180 -17.33 -9.78 11.41
N LYS A 181 -17.43 -10.75 12.33
CA LYS A 181 -17.45 -10.49 13.77
C LYS A 181 -16.17 -9.82 14.24
N THR A 182 -16.33 -8.90 15.18
CA THR A 182 -15.30 -8.06 15.78
C THR A 182 -15.25 -8.32 17.28
N MET A 183 -14.31 -7.68 17.97
CA MET A 183 -14.09 -7.93 19.38
C MET A 183 -13.88 -6.62 20.14
N THR A 184 -14.58 -6.44 21.25
CA THR A 184 -14.29 -5.35 22.19
C THR A 184 -12.98 -5.64 22.91
N ALA A 185 -12.06 -4.67 22.94
CA ALA A 185 -10.72 -4.83 23.51
C ALA A 185 -10.69 -4.76 25.05
N ASN A 186 -11.45 -5.63 25.73
CA ASN A 186 -11.33 -5.81 27.17
C ASN A 186 -11.58 -7.28 27.58
N PRO A 187 -11.06 -7.73 28.74
CA PRO A 187 -11.12 -9.14 29.13
C PRO A 187 -12.53 -9.73 29.29
N LYS A 188 -13.55 -8.91 29.62
CA LYS A 188 -14.91 -9.39 29.88
C LYS A 188 -15.74 -9.45 28.60
N ASP A 189 -15.75 -8.37 27.82
CA ASP A 189 -16.58 -8.27 26.61
C ASP A 189 -15.99 -9.04 25.43
N SER A 190 -14.68 -9.27 25.40
CA SER A 190 -14.07 -10.13 24.38
C SER A 190 -14.58 -11.57 24.41
N LEU A 191 -15.07 -12.06 25.55
CA LEU A 191 -15.64 -13.41 25.67
C LEU A 191 -16.84 -13.62 24.73
N LYS A 192 -17.63 -12.57 24.46
CA LYS A 192 -18.75 -12.64 23.50
C LYS A 192 -18.28 -13.03 22.10
N TYR A 193 -17.09 -12.55 21.71
CA TYR A 193 -16.48 -12.95 20.44
C TYR A 193 -16.05 -14.42 20.50
N PHE A 194 -15.30 -14.82 21.54
CA PHE A 194 -14.72 -16.17 21.65
C PHE A 194 -15.75 -17.28 21.82
N GLU A 195 -16.87 -17.04 22.52
CA GLU A 195 -18.01 -17.97 22.60
C GLU A 195 -18.61 -18.27 21.23
N SER A 196 -18.38 -17.38 20.27
CA SER A 196 -18.96 -17.44 18.94
C SER A 196 -18.01 -18.01 17.87
N VAL A 197 -16.77 -18.34 18.26
CA VAL A 197 -15.75 -18.99 17.41
C VAL A 197 -15.90 -20.50 17.54
N GLU A 198 -16.00 -21.21 16.42
CA GLU A 198 -16.07 -22.67 16.41
C GLU A 198 -14.74 -23.30 16.87
N GLU A 199 -14.80 -24.32 17.73
CA GLU A 199 -13.62 -25.08 18.08
C GLU A 199 -13.07 -25.82 16.84
N PRO A 200 -11.74 -25.82 16.62
CA PRO A 200 -11.16 -26.57 15.52
C PRO A 200 -11.49 -28.06 15.67
N SER A 201 -12.30 -28.58 14.74
CA SER A 201 -12.67 -29.99 14.74
C SER A 201 -11.41 -30.88 14.75
N LYS A 202 -11.39 -31.91 15.60
CA LYS A 202 -10.27 -32.86 15.79
C LYS A 202 -9.91 -33.71 14.53
N LYS A 203 -10.23 -33.28 13.31
CA LYS A 203 -10.01 -34.03 12.07
C LYS A 203 -9.07 -33.30 11.10
N ARG A 204 -7.82 -33.08 11.52
CA ARG A 204 -6.69 -33.11 10.58
C ARG A 204 -6.07 -34.51 10.63
N LYS A 205 -6.70 -35.48 9.98
CA LYS A 205 -5.95 -36.65 9.51
C LYS A 205 -5.08 -36.13 8.37
N LEU A 206 -3.79 -35.96 8.63
CA LEU A 206 -2.79 -35.81 7.58
C LEU A 206 -2.92 -37.05 6.67
N SER A 207 -3.48 -36.88 5.48
CA SER A 207 -3.23 -37.81 4.38
C SER A 207 -1.79 -37.61 3.95
N LYS A 208 -1.02 -38.69 4.03
CA LYS A 208 0.36 -38.79 3.51
C LYS A 208 0.41 -38.52 2.02
#